data_AF-A0A1Y1Z8B0-F1
#
_entry.id   AF-A0A1Y1Z8B0-F1
#
_cell.length_a   1.000
_cell.length_b   1.000
_cell.length_c   1.000
_cell.angle_alpha   90.00
_cell.angle_beta   90.00
_cell.angle_gamma   90.00
#
_symmetry.space_group_name_H-M   'P 1'
#
loop_
_entity.id
_entity.type
_entity.pdbx_description
1 polymer ?
#
loop_
_entity_poly.entity_id
_entity_poly.type
_entity_poly.pdbx_seq_one_letter_code
_entity_poly.pdbx_strand_id
1 'polypeptide(L)' 'KNHICTVSGCKMRFKRLEHLKRHMRVHTLERPFTCTFIGCHKTFSRRDNLGQHMRTHEK' A
#
# COMPACT_ATOMS: atom_id res chain seq x y z
N LYS A 1 -16.65 14.20 -8.29
CA LYS A 1 -17.05 13.76 -6.93
C LYS A 1 -15.80 13.30 -6.19
N ASN A 2 -15.50 13.85 -5.00
CA ASN A 2 -14.34 13.43 -4.23
C ASN A 2 -14.70 12.28 -3.29
N HIS A 3 -13.73 11.42 -3.01
CA HIS A 3 -13.83 10.29 -2.09
C HIS A 3 -13.08 10.65 -0.81
N ILE A 4 -13.78 10.62 0.34
CA ILE A 4 -13.27 11.08 1.62
C ILE A 4 -12.97 9.87 2.50
N CYS A 5 -11.88 9.90 3.24
CA CYS A 5 -11.60 8.87 4.25
C CYS A 5 -12.59 8.99 5.40
N THR A 6 -13.15 7.86 5.84
CA THR A 6 -14.16 7.79 6.90
C THR A 6 -13.58 7.48 8.27
N VAL A 7 -12.26 7.25 8.36
CA VAL A 7 -11.58 6.97 9.64
C VAL A 7 -11.54 8.23 10.48
N SER A 8 -11.93 8.11 11.75
CA SER A 8 -11.92 9.22 12.70
C SER A 8 -10.54 9.86 12.79
N GLY A 9 -10.49 11.19 12.68
CA GLY A 9 -9.24 11.96 12.67
C GLY A 9 -8.51 12.01 11.32
N CYS A 10 -8.92 11.24 10.31
CA CYS A 10 -8.32 11.29 8.97
C CYS A 10 -9.07 12.27 8.06
N LYS A 11 -8.39 13.35 7.64
CA LYS A 11 -8.98 14.40 6.77
C LYS A 11 -8.66 14.21 5.28
N MET A 12 -8.18 13.03 4.88
CA MET A 12 -7.72 12.78 3.52
C MET A 12 -8.86 12.70 2.50
N ARG A 13 -8.66 13.34 1.34
CA ARG A 13 -9.61 13.40 0.23
C ARG A 13 -8.95 13.03 -1.08
N PHE A 14 -9.65 12.26 -1.91
CA PHE A 14 -9.13 11.72 -3.16
C PHE A 14 -10.08 11.98 -4.32
N LYS A 15 -9.53 12.27 -5.50
CA LYS A 15 -10.33 12.46 -6.73
C LYS A 15 -10.85 11.14 -7.32
N ARG A 16 -10.24 10.00 -6.97
CA ARG A 16 -10.56 8.67 -7.49
C ARG A 16 -10.78 7.68 -6.36
N LEU A 17 -11.77 6.80 -6.51
CA LEU A 17 -12.10 5.77 -5.52
C LEU A 17 -10.91 4.83 -5.25
N GLU A 18 -10.19 4.43 -6.29
CA GLU A 18 -9.04 3.53 -6.16
C GLU A 18 -7.92 4.13 -5.30
N HIS A 19 -7.77 5.46 -5.30
CA HIS A 19 -6.81 6.12 -4.42
C HIS A 19 -7.27 6.10 -2.96
N LEU A 20 -8.58 6.27 -2.71
CA LEU A 20 -9.14 6.11 -1.37
C LEU A 20 -8.97 4.67 -0.88
N LYS A 21 -9.34 3.66 -1.69
CA LYS A 21 -9.16 2.25 -1.34
C LYS A 21 -7.71 1.92 -0.99
N ARG A 22 -6.76 2.38 -1.79
CA ARG A 22 -5.31 2.24 -1.50
C ARG A 22 -4.93 2.94 -0.20
N HIS A 23 -5.46 4.14 0.05
CA HIS A 23 -5.22 4.87 1.29
C HIS A 23 -5.78 4.14 2.51
N MET A 24 -6.92 3.44 2.43
CA MET A 24 -7.43 2.70 3.59
C MET A 24 -6.43 1.68 4.16
N ARG A 25 -5.49 1.18 3.35
CA ARG A 25 -4.42 0.27 3.79
C ARG A 25 -3.47 0.87 4.84
N VAL A 26 -3.35 2.20 4.95
CA VAL A 26 -2.57 2.79 6.07
C VAL A 26 -3.30 2.71 7.40
N HIS A 27 -4.62 2.57 7.40
CA HIS A 27 -5.40 2.41 8.63
C HIS A 27 -5.52 0.94 9.05
N THR A 28 -5.70 0.04 8.08
CA THR A 28 -5.78 -1.41 8.36
C THR A 28 -4.41 -2.06 8.53
N LEU A 29 -3.32 -1.34 8.20
CA LEU A 29 -1.95 -1.85 8.13
C LEU A 29 -1.81 -3.04 7.18
N GLU A 30 -2.75 -3.22 6.26
CA GLU A 30 -2.77 -4.33 5.33
C GLU A 30 -1.62 -4.21 4.33
N ARG A 31 -0.79 -5.27 4.29
CA ARG A 31 0.36 -5.38 3.39
C ARG A 31 0.25 -6.68 2.59
N PRO A 32 -0.64 -6.73 1.58
CA PRO A 32 -0.95 -7.97 0.89
C PRO A 32 0.17 -8.44 -0.06
N PHE A 33 1.20 -7.61 -0.30
CA PHE A 33 2.28 -7.93 -1.23
C PHE A 33 3.51 -8.37 -0.45
N THR A 34 3.75 -9.67 -0.39
CA THR A 34 4.91 -10.26 0.28
C THR A 34 6.04 -10.49 -0.69
N CYS A 35 7.28 -10.21 -0.27
CA CYS A 35 8.47 -10.59 -1.02
C CYS A 35 8.59 -12.12 -1.06
N THR A 36 8.82 -12.67 -2.25
CA THR A 36 8.95 -14.11 -2.45
C THR A 36 10.41 -14.60 -2.44
N PHE A 37 11.36 -13.70 -2.21
CA PHE A 37 12.79 -14.06 -2.15
C PHE A 37 13.08 -14.82 -0.86
N ILE A 38 13.79 -15.95 -0.97
CA ILE A 38 14.11 -16.82 0.17
C ILE A 38 14.98 -16.05 1.17
N GLY A 39 14.58 -16.05 2.45
CA GLY A 39 15.24 -15.28 3.50
C GLY A 39 14.82 -13.81 3.59
N CYS A 40 13.94 -13.32 2.69
CA CYS A 40 13.32 -12.01 2.81
C CYS A 40 11.86 -12.13 3.27
N HIS A 41 11.52 -11.50 4.39
CA HIS A 41 10.15 -11.47 4.92
C HIS A 41 9.47 -10.09 4.81
N LYS A 42 9.97 -9.23 3.91
CA LYS A 42 9.40 -7.87 3.75
C LYS A 42 8.04 -7.93 3.06
N THR A 43 7.08 -7.16 3.60
CA THR A 43 5.73 -7.00 3.05
C THR A 43 5.44 -5.54 2.71
N PHE A 44 4.61 -5.32 1.70
CA PHE A 44 4.31 -4.02 1.14
C PHE A 44 2.80 -3.82 1.00
N SER A 45 2.35 -2.58 1.20
CA SER A 45 0.94 -2.17 1.00
C SER A 45 0.59 -1.94 -0.47
N ARG A 46 1.60 -1.89 -1.36
CA ARG A 46 1.42 -1.65 -2.79
C ARG A 46 2.35 -2.52 -3.65
N ARG A 47 1.85 -2.90 -4.83
CA ARG A 47 2.57 -3.75 -5.80
C ARG A 47 3.79 -3.06 -6.39
N ASP A 48 3.70 -1.78 -6.69
CA ASP A 48 4.81 -1.00 -7.25
C ASP A 48 5.98 -0.88 -6.26
N ASN A 49 5.68 -0.74 -4.96
CA ASN A 49 6.69 -0.78 -3.91
C ASN A 49 7.38 -2.17 -3.83
N LEU A 50 6.62 -3.27 -3.91
CA LEU A 50 7.20 -4.61 -4.00
C LEU A 50 8.09 -4.74 -5.24
N GLY A 51 7.62 -4.28 -6.41
CA GLY A 51 8.40 -4.34 -7.65
C GLY A 51 9.72 -3.56 -7.58
N GLN A 52 9.71 -2.39 -6.96
CA GLN A 52 10.94 -1.64 -6.68
C GLN A 52 11.85 -2.39 -5.70
N HIS A 53 11.28 -2.99 -4.66
CA HIS A 53 12.04 -3.79 -3.70
C HIS A 53 12.67 -5.02 -4.34
N MET A 54 12.01 -5.71 -5.27
CA MET A 54 12.60 -6.90 -5.90
C MET A 54 13.92 -6.61 -6.60
N ARG A 55 14.12 -5.39 -7.12
CA ARG A 55 15.39 -4.94 -7.72
C ARG A 55 16.55 -4.86 -6.72
N THR A 56 16.28 -4.91 -5.41
CA THR A 56 17.34 -4.96 -4.39
C THR A 56 17.91 -6.37 -4.21
N HIS A 57 17.24 -7.40 -4.73
CA HIS A 57 17.72 -8.79 -4.69
C HIS A 57 18.46 -9.21 -5.96
N GLU A 58 18.50 -8.33 -6.96
CA GLU A 58 19.20 -8.53 -8.25
C GLU A 58 20.63 -7.97 -8.23
N LYS A 59 21.05 -7.38 -7.10
CA LYS A 59 22.43 -6.94 -6.84
C LYS A 59 23.12 -7.94 -5.94
#